data_AF-A0AAU6HBB2-F1
#
_entry.id   AF-A0AAU6HBB2-F1
#
_cell.length_a   1.000
_cell.length_b   1.000
_cell.length_c   1.000
_cell.angle_alpha   90.00
_cell.angle_beta   90.00
_cell.angle_gamma   90.00
#
_symmetry.space_group_name_H-M   'P 1'
#
loop_
_entity.id
_entity.type
_entity.pdbx_description
1 polymer ?
#
loop_
_entity_poly.entity_id
_entity_poly.type
_entity_poly.pdbx_seq_one_letter_code
_entity_poly.pdbx_strand_id
1 'polypeptide(L)'
;MLVQVEAVGQAADGRATVRVRAEVGAAAAFWCGDPTAVGREHHVEWAVEEDIAWGGNTRPAFSLSPRVHEEEGRRIVFRGRLGLMGDGGAMLEVAGTGILFDLADPPPSTAVDGTWVEVRVERNSVSLWPSLL
;
A
#
# COMPACT_ATOMS: atom_id res chain seq x y z
N MET A 1 9.77 -1.21 2.56
CA MET A 1 9.34 -1.17 3.98
C MET A 1 9.77 -2.43 4.72
N LEU A 2 10.31 -2.33 5.94
CA LEU A 2 10.55 -3.52 6.79
C LEU A 2 9.23 -3.98 7.41
N VAL A 3 8.95 -5.28 7.34
CA VAL A 3 7.74 -5.87 7.91
C VAL A 3 8.03 -7.20 8.60
N GLN A 4 7.26 -7.52 9.63
CA GLN A 4 7.22 -8.85 10.25
C GLN A 4 5.97 -9.61 9.80
N VAL A 5 6.12 -10.88 9.42
CA VAL A 5 4.99 -11.75 9.06
C VAL A 5 4.25 -12.19 10.32
N GLU A 6 2.97 -11.83 10.45
CA GLU A 6 2.09 -12.22 11.56
C GLU A 6 1.30 -13.49 11.26
N ALA A 7 0.92 -13.69 9.99
CA ALA A 7 0.17 -14.85 9.53
C ALA A 7 0.47 -15.16 8.07
N VAL A 8 0.39 -16.45 7.70
CA VAL A 8 0.48 -16.94 6.34
C VAL A 8 -0.82 -17.68 6.02
N GLY A 9 -1.33 -17.52 4.81
CA GLY A 9 -2.54 -18.18 4.35
C GLY A 9 -2.58 -18.29 2.82
N GLN A 10 -3.73 -18.73 2.31
CA GLN A 10 -3.97 -18.82 0.87
C GLN A 10 -5.35 -18.22 0.56
N ALA A 11 -5.43 -17.48 -0.54
CA ALA A 11 -6.69 -17.03 -1.09
C ALA A 11 -7.44 -18.20 -1.77
N ALA A 12 -8.72 -18.00 -2.08
CA ALA A 12 -9.55 -19.02 -2.71
C ALA A 12 -9.03 -19.48 -4.09
N ASP A 13 -8.26 -18.64 -4.77
CA ASP A 13 -7.62 -18.94 -6.06
C ASP A 13 -6.23 -19.60 -5.90
N GLY A 14 -5.83 -19.92 -4.68
CA GLY A 14 -4.57 -20.59 -4.36
C GLY A 14 -3.36 -19.67 -4.19
N ARG A 15 -3.48 -18.37 -4.48
CA ARG A 15 -2.39 -17.42 -4.27
C ARG A 15 -2.02 -17.29 -2.79
N ALA A 16 -0.72 -17.19 -2.52
CA ALA A 16 -0.22 -16.99 -1.17
C ALA A 16 -0.64 -15.61 -0.64
N THR A 17 -1.07 -15.56 0.62
CA THR A 17 -1.36 -14.32 1.32
C THR A 17 -0.60 -14.28 2.62
N VAL A 18 -0.20 -13.08 3.04
CA VAL A 18 0.42 -12.86 4.34
C VAL A 18 -0.26 -11.69 5.02
N ARG A 19 -0.37 -11.75 6.35
CA ARG A 19 -0.60 -10.59 7.19
C ARG A 19 0.75 -10.12 7.71
N VAL A 20 1.05 -8.85 7.52
CA VAL A 20 2.34 -8.26 7.93
C VAL A 20 2.12 -7.07 8.85
N ARG A 21 3.05 -6.89 9.78
CA ARG A 21 3.14 -5.71 10.65
C ARG A 21 4.38 -4.89 10.27
N ALA A 22 4.16 -3.61 10.01
CA ALA A 22 5.17 -2.56 9.93
C ALA A 22 5.07 -1.66 11.17
N GLU A 23 6.04 -0.77 11.36
CA GLU A 23 5.97 0.26 12.41
C GLU A 23 4.71 1.15 12.30
N VAL A 24 4.23 1.36 11.07
CA VAL A 24 3.10 2.25 10.77
C VAL A 24 1.75 1.53 10.65
N GLY A 25 1.70 0.25 11.01
CA GLY A 25 0.47 -0.52 11.12
C GLY A 25 0.58 -1.91 10.52
N ALA A 26 -0.55 -2.51 10.18
CA ALA A 26 -0.59 -3.90 9.74
C ALA A 26 -1.66 -4.10 8.67
N ALA A 27 -1.35 -4.93 7.68
CA ALA A 27 -2.31 -5.32 6.66
C ALA A 27 -2.00 -6.70 6.09
N ALA A 28 -3.02 -7.33 5.51
CA ALA A 28 -2.89 -8.58 4.79
C ALA A 28 -2.97 -8.35 3.28
N ALA A 29 -2.01 -8.88 2.53
CA ALA A 29 -1.87 -8.70 1.09
C ALA A 29 -1.41 -10.00 0.41
N PHE A 30 -1.36 -10.02 -0.92
CA PHE A 30 -0.76 -11.13 -1.65
C PHE A 30 0.75 -11.17 -1.43
N TRP A 31 1.31 -12.38 -1.38
CA TRP A 31 2.74 -12.60 -1.25
C TRP A 31 3.31 -13.09 -2.57
N CYS A 32 4.27 -12.35 -3.11
CA CYS A 32 4.86 -12.61 -4.43
C CYS A 32 6.32 -13.05 -4.38
N GLY A 33 6.82 -13.47 -3.22
CA GLY A 33 8.15 -14.09 -3.07
C GLY A 33 8.10 -15.57 -2.72
N ASP A 34 9.25 -16.12 -2.38
CA ASP A 34 9.37 -17.49 -1.87
C ASP A 34 8.55 -17.72 -0.60
N PRO A 35 8.09 -18.95 -0.32
CA PRO A 35 7.33 -19.26 0.89
C PRO A 35 7.99 -18.71 2.16
N THR A 36 7.22 -17.95 2.93
CA THR A 36 7.66 -17.34 4.19
C THR A 36 6.97 -17.99 5.40
N ALA A 37 7.40 -17.62 6.60
CA ALA A 37 6.89 -18.14 7.86
C ALA A 37 6.60 -17.02 8.85
N VAL A 38 5.67 -17.27 9.77
CA VAL A 38 5.34 -16.36 10.88
C VAL A 38 6.60 -16.02 11.69
N GLY A 39 6.71 -14.76 12.07
CA GLY A 39 7.84 -14.21 12.83
C GLY A 39 9.05 -13.80 11.98
N ARG A 40 9.09 -14.14 10.68
CA ARG A 40 10.14 -13.68 9.76
C ARG A 40 9.97 -12.20 9.46
N GLU A 41 11.10 -11.49 9.38
CA GLU A 41 11.18 -10.12 8.91
C GLU A 41 11.62 -10.07 7.45
N HIS A 42 11.05 -9.13 6.70
CA HIS A 42 11.35 -8.91 5.28
C HIS A 42 11.36 -7.42 4.97
N HIS A 43 12.32 -6.99 4.17
CA HIS A 43 12.14 -5.76 3.41
C HIS A 43 11.22 -6.08 2.23
N VAL A 44 10.08 -5.40 2.14
CA VAL A 44 9.09 -5.60 1.07
C VAL A 44 8.85 -4.30 0.31
N GLU A 45 8.66 -4.45 -1.00
CA GLU A 45 8.00 -3.47 -1.85
C GLU A 45 6.49 -3.73 -1.85
N TRP A 46 5.71 -2.66 -1.85
CA TRP A 46 4.26 -2.71 -1.95
C TRP A 46 3.88 -2.33 -3.38
N ALA A 47 3.27 -3.27 -4.10
CA ALA A 47 2.71 -3.04 -5.42
C ALA A 47 1.18 -2.94 -5.31
N VAL A 48 0.59 -1.95 -5.98
CA VAL A 48 -0.85 -1.68 -5.95
C VAL A 48 -1.37 -1.61 -7.38
N GLU A 49 -2.18 -2.60 -7.74
CA GLU A 49 -2.85 -2.73 -9.04
C GLU A 49 -4.23 -2.06 -9.01
N GLU A 50 -4.27 -0.79 -8.57
CA GLU A 50 -5.47 0.03 -8.54
C GLU A 50 -5.08 1.51 -8.63
N ASP A 51 -5.73 2.23 -9.55
CA ASP A 51 -5.43 3.62 -9.82
C ASP A 51 -5.93 4.55 -8.69
N ILE A 52 -5.27 5.70 -8.54
CA ILE A 52 -5.81 6.80 -7.75
C ILE A 52 -7.01 7.41 -8.49
N ALA A 53 -8.18 7.32 -7.86
CA ALA A 53 -9.42 7.95 -8.29
C ALA A 53 -9.79 9.08 -7.30
N TRP A 54 -9.66 10.32 -7.75
CA TRP A 54 -9.95 11.52 -6.95
C TRP A 54 -11.43 11.56 -6.53
N GLY A 55 -11.72 11.69 -5.24
CA GLY A 55 -13.09 11.67 -4.72
C GLY A 55 -13.73 10.28 -4.70
N GLY A 56 -13.06 9.26 -5.25
CA GLY A 56 -13.39 7.85 -5.11
C GLY A 56 -12.59 7.24 -3.98
N ASN A 57 -11.42 6.68 -4.33
CA ASN A 57 -10.58 5.94 -3.39
C ASN A 57 -9.55 6.82 -2.67
N THR A 58 -9.36 8.06 -3.13
CA THR A 58 -8.35 8.99 -2.62
C THR A 58 -8.97 10.25 -2.05
N ARG A 59 -8.51 10.65 -0.85
CA ARG A 59 -8.97 11.86 -0.15
C ARG A 59 -7.85 12.53 0.66
N PRO A 60 -7.97 13.83 0.98
CA PRO A 60 -7.08 14.48 1.93
C PRO A 60 -7.08 13.77 3.28
N ALA A 61 -5.90 13.59 3.86
CA ALA A 61 -5.76 13.00 5.18
C ALA A 61 -6.03 14.02 6.27
N PHE A 62 -6.81 13.63 7.29
CA PHE A 62 -7.01 14.46 8.49
C PHE A 62 -5.78 14.47 9.41
N SER A 63 -4.96 13.42 9.37
CA SER A 63 -3.79 13.24 10.23
C SER A 63 -2.52 13.16 9.40
N LEU A 64 -1.51 13.93 9.81
CA LEU A 64 -0.22 14.05 9.12
C LEU A 64 0.81 13.03 9.64
N SER A 65 0.42 11.76 9.70
CA SER A 65 1.31 10.66 10.10
C SER A 65 1.12 9.43 9.22
N PRO A 66 2.19 8.70 8.87
CA PRO A 66 2.08 7.56 7.96
C PRO A 66 1.24 6.45 8.59
N ARG A 67 0.50 5.70 7.75
CA ARG A 67 -0.31 4.57 8.22
C ARG A 67 -0.52 3.53 7.14
N VAL A 68 -0.54 2.27 7.56
CA VAL A 68 -1.09 1.14 6.80
C VAL A 68 -2.09 0.40 7.69
N HIS A 69 -3.34 0.24 7.26
CA HIS A 69 -4.32 -0.56 8.00
C HIS A 69 -5.38 -1.18 7.11
N GLU A 70 -6.00 -2.25 7.60
CA GLU A 70 -7.16 -2.86 6.96
C GLU A 70 -8.47 -2.17 7.37
N GLU A 71 -9.37 -2.00 6.41
CA GLU A 71 -10.75 -1.57 6.61
C GLU A 71 -11.68 -2.74 6.26
N GLU A 72 -12.42 -3.22 7.27
CA GLU A 72 -13.39 -4.33 7.17
C GLU A 72 -12.85 -5.63 6.53
N GLY A 73 -11.53 -5.85 6.54
CA GLY A 73 -10.85 -7.00 5.94
C GLY A 73 -10.90 -7.06 4.41
N ARG A 74 -11.43 -6.01 3.76
CA ARG A 74 -11.61 -5.93 2.31
C ARG A 74 -10.72 -4.90 1.64
N ARG A 75 -10.34 -3.85 2.36
CA ARG A 75 -9.51 -2.77 1.82
C ARG A 75 -8.27 -2.55 2.64
N ILE A 76 -7.23 -2.05 2.00
CA ILE A 76 -6.04 -1.53 2.65
C ILE A 76 -6.02 -0.02 2.46
N VAL A 77 -5.85 0.70 3.57
CA VAL A 77 -5.72 2.14 3.56
C VAL A 77 -4.27 2.50 3.77
N PHE A 78 -3.70 3.14 2.76
CA PHE A 78 -2.39 3.76 2.81
C PHE A 78 -2.55 5.24 3.11
N ARG A 79 -1.80 5.74 4.08
CA ARG A 79 -1.72 7.17 4.37
C ARG A 79 -0.29 7.62 4.33
N GLY A 80 -0.05 8.65 3.53
CA GLY A 80 1.29 9.11 3.22
C GLY A 80 1.28 10.49 2.57
N ARG A 81 2.48 10.94 2.20
CA ARG A 81 2.67 12.17 1.45
C ARG A 81 2.67 11.85 -0.04
N LEU A 82 1.77 12.49 -0.78
CA LEU A 82 1.67 12.32 -2.21
C LEU A 82 2.77 13.13 -2.92
N GLY A 83 3.41 12.53 -3.92
CA GLY A 83 4.23 13.20 -4.92
C GLY A 83 3.68 12.89 -6.31
N LEU A 84 3.31 13.91 -7.08
CA LEU A 84 2.87 13.72 -8.46
C LEU A 84 4.08 13.50 -9.38
N MET A 85 3.94 12.58 -10.33
CA MET A 85 4.96 12.32 -11.34
C MET A 85 4.53 12.93 -12.68
N GLY A 86 5.50 13.35 -13.49
CA GLY A 86 5.23 14.06 -14.75
C GLY A 86 4.69 13.18 -15.88
N ASP A 87 4.60 11.87 -15.67
CA ASP A 87 4.20 10.83 -16.62
C ASP A 87 2.77 10.32 -16.41
N GLY A 88 2.00 10.93 -15.49
CA GLY A 88 0.64 10.50 -15.17
C GLY A 88 0.55 9.50 -14.02
N GLY A 89 1.66 9.21 -13.34
CA GLY A 89 1.67 8.46 -12.10
C GLY A 89 1.77 9.34 -10.84
N ALA A 90 1.75 8.69 -9.69
CA ALA A 90 2.05 9.28 -8.40
C ALA A 90 2.84 8.32 -7.51
N MET A 91 3.62 8.91 -6.60
CA MET A 91 4.32 8.22 -5.53
C MET A 91 3.68 8.61 -4.20
N LEU A 92 3.21 7.63 -3.43
CA LEU A 92 2.79 7.85 -2.05
C LEU A 92 3.93 7.44 -1.11
N GLU A 93 4.56 8.42 -0.46
CA GLU A 93 5.56 8.16 0.57
C GLU A 93 4.88 7.76 1.89
N VAL A 94 5.14 6.53 2.33
CA VAL A 94 4.66 5.95 3.58
C VAL A 94 5.85 5.44 4.38
N ALA A 95 6.23 6.19 5.42
CA ALA A 95 7.28 5.80 6.37
C ALA A 95 8.65 5.53 5.70
N GLY A 96 9.07 6.43 4.81
CA GLY A 96 10.30 6.33 4.04
C GLY A 96 10.25 5.33 2.89
N THR A 97 9.10 4.69 2.63
CA THR A 97 8.89 3.80 1.49
C THR A 97 7.97 4.47 0.47
N GLY A 98 8.37 4.50 -0.79
CA GLY A 98 7.50 4.93 -1.88
C GLY A 98 6.59 3.81 -2.36
N ILE A 99 5.30 4.08 -2.51
CA ILE A 99 4.31 3.19 -3.13
C ILE A 99 3.84 3.87 -4.41
N LEU A 100 4.00 3.20 -5.55
CA LEU A 100 3.63 3.73 -6.85
C LEU A 100 2.15 3.50 -7.14
N PHE A 101 1.52 4.48 -7.78
CA PHE A 101 0.15 4.44 -8.26
C PHE A 101 0.06 5.07 -9.65
N ASP A 102 -0.78 4.52 -10.51
CA ASP A 102 -1.27 5.23 -11.68
C ASP A 102 -2.41 6.19 -11.28
N LEU A 103 -2.64 7.23 -12.08
CA LEU A 103 -3.77 8.15 -11.90
C LEU A 103 -4.88 7.80 -12.89
N ALA A 104 -6.08 7.54 -12.38
CA ALA A 104 -7.26 7.28 -13.24
C ALA A 104 -7.64 8.52 -14.06
N ASP A 105 -7.43 9.70 -13.47
CA ASP A 105 -7.67 11.01 -14.06
C ASP A 105 -6.61 12.02 -13.55
N PRO A 106 -6.39 13.13 -14.26
CA PRO A 106 -5.56 14.22 -13.76
C PRO A 106 -6.02 14.72 -12.37
N PRO A 107 -5.09 15.19 -11.52
CA PRO A 107 -5.44 15.71 -10.21
C PRO A 107 -6.37 16.91 -10.31
N PRO A 108 -7.32 17.09 -9.38
CA PRO A 108 -8.25 18.22 -9.38
C PRO A 108 -7.53 19.57 -9.24
N SER A 109 -6.31 19.55 -8.70
CA SER A 109 -5.42 20.69 -8.53
C SER A 109 -3.98 20.20 -8.36
N THR A 110 -3.02 20.91 -8.94
CA THR A 110 -1.58 20.64 -8.70
C THR A 110 -1.19 20.89 -7.24
N ALA A 111 -1.99 21.64 -6.47
CA ALA A 111 -1.77 21.88 -5.05
C ALA A 111 -1.91 20.61 -4.17
N VAL A 112 -2.39 19.50 -4.72
CA VAL A 112 -2.39 18.19 -4.03
C VAL A 112 -0.97 17.60 -3.94
N ASP A 113 -0.06 18.03 -4.81
CA ASP A 113 1.33 17.59 -4.76
C ASP A 113 2.00 17.99 -3.44
N GLY A 114 2.70 17.04 -2.83
CA GLY A 114 3.32 17.20 -1.52
C GLY A 114 2.35 17.25 -0.34
N THR A 115 1.06 16.98 -0.53
CA THR A 115 0.06 16.94 0.57
C THR A 115 -0.12 15.54 1.14
N TRP A 116 -0.71 15.46 2.33
CA TRP A 116 -1.05 14.19 2.96
C TRP A 116 -2.40 13.68 2.46
N VAL A 117 -2.43 12.43 2.00
CA VAL A 117 -3.63 11.77 1.48
C VAL A 117 -3.83 10.40 2.10
N GLU A 118 -5.07 9.94 2.09
CA GLU A 118 -5.43 8.54 2.31
C GLU A 118 -5.91 7.95 0.98
N VAL A 119 -5.28 6.84 0.57
CA VAL A 119 -5.68 6.03 -0.59
C VAL A 119 -6.20 4.71 -0.06
N ARG A 120 -7.43 4.35 -0.42
CA ARG A 120 -8.09 3.11 0.00
C ARG A 120 -8.24 2.16 -1.17
N VAL A 121 -7.46 1.10 -1.20
CA VAL A 121 -7.51 0.15 -2.31
C VAL A 121 -8.10 -1.17 -1.87
N GLU A 122 -8.66 -1.91 -2.82
CA GLU A 122 -9.12 -3.27 -2.58
C GLU A 122 -7.93 -4.14 -2.15
N ARG A 123 -8.12 -4.98 -1.14
CA ARG A 123 -7.04 -5.82 -0.60
C ARG A 123 -6.43 -6.73 -1.67
N ASN A 124 -7.24 -7.13 -2.64
CA ASN A 124 -6.84 -8.03 -3.71
C ASN A 124 -6.09 -7.33 -4.87
N SER A 125 -5.95 -6.00 -4.86
CA SER A 125 -5.05 -5.28 -5.76
C SER A 125 -3.64 -5.11 -5.17
N VAL A 126 -3.42 -5.50 -3.92
CA VAL A 126 -2.15 -5.26 -3.23
C VAL A 126 -1.30 -6.51 -3.14
N SER A 127 -0.04 -6.38 -3.56
CA SER A 127 0.98 -7.43 -3.51
C SER A 127 2.24 -6.97 -2.77
N LEU A 128 2.87 -7.90 -2.07
CA LEU A 128 4.13 -7.71 -1.37
C LEU A 128 5.24 -8.48 -2.06
N TRP A 129 6.29 -7.76 -2.42
CA TRP A 129 7.48 -8.32 -3.05
C TRP A 129 8.67 -8.23 -2.08
N PRO A 130 9.08 -9.35 -1.46
CA PRO A 130 10.27 -9.33 -0.61
C PRO A 130 11.52 -9.06 -1.45
N SER A 131 12.39 -8.19 -0.93
CA SER A 131 13.73 -8.01 -1.45
C SER A 131 14.55 -9.28 -1.20
N LEU A 132 15.32 -9.71 -2.20
CA LEU A 132 16.35 -10.74 -2.03
C LEU A 132 17.51 -10.10 -1.26
N LEU A 133 17.55 -10.30 0.07
CA LEU A 133 18.70 -9.95 0.91
C LEU A 133 19.53 -11.19 1.21
#